data_AF-A0A7K0BMK8-F1
#
_entry.id   AF-A0A7K0BMK8-F1
#
_cell.length_a   1.000
_cell.length_b   1.000
_cell.length_c   1.000
_cell.angle_alpha   90.00
_cell.angle_beta   90.00
_cell.angle_gamma   90.00
#
_symmetry.space_group_name_H-M   'P 1'
#
loop_
_entity.id
_entity.type
_entity.pdbx_description
1 polymer ?
#
loop_
_entity_poly.entity_id
_entity_poly.type
_entity_poly.pdbx_seq_one_letter_code
_entity_poly.pdbx_strand_id
1 'polypeptide(L)'
;TYTFTPAGPIVGAGGVISVMTIGTSYTVTATNGGCTSLASLSFSNAAQLSTPAVPTITSVAASCLSAGSSTISNYDVSNTYTFTPAGPIVGAGGV
;
A
#
# COMPACT_ATOMS: atom_id res chain seq x y z
N THR A 1 20.56 -10.96 -23.23
CA THR A 1 19.64 -11.65 -22.30
C THR A 1 19.82 -11.10 -20.90
N TYR A 2 18.80 -11.20 -20.06
CA TYR A 2 18.85 -10.80 -18.66
C TYR A 2 18.65 -12.01 -17.76
N THR A 3 19.46 -12.12 -16.71
CA THR A 3 19.40 -13.22 -15.75
C THR A 3 19.20 -12.65 -14.36
N PHE A 4 18.13 -13.07 -13.68
CA PHE A 4 17.81 -12.63 -12.32
C PHE A 4 18.26 -13.66 -11.28
N THR A 5 18.69 -13.16 -10.12
CA THR A 5 18.97 -13.97 -8.94
C THR A 5 18.20 -13.40 -7.74
N PRO A 6 17.24 -14.14 -7.15
CA PRO A 6 16.75 -15.46 -7.56
C PRO A 6 16.12 -15.49 -8.97
N ALA A 7 15.98 -16.69 -9.54
CA ALA A 7 15.25 -16.84 -10.80
C ALA A 7 13.74 -16.57 -10.61
N GLY A 8 13.05 -16.18 -11.68
CA GLY A 8 11.60 -15.91 -11.66
C GLY A 8 11.20 -14.70 -12.51
N PRO A 9 11.81 -13.51 -12.30
CA PRO A 9 11.45 -12.32 -13.05
C PRO A 9 11.80 -12.44 -14.54
N ILE A 10 11.04 -11.74 -15.37
CA ILE A 10 11.18 -11.73 -16.84
C ILE A 10 11.21 -10.28 -17.33
N VAL A 11 12.13 -9.98 -18.26
CA VAL A 11 12.16 -8.68 -18.96
C VAL A 11 11.32 -8.75 -20.23
N GLY A 12 10.27 -7.95 -20.31
CA GLY A 12 9.41 -7.76 -21.49
C GLY A 12 9.84 -6.59 -22.38
N ALA A 13 8.97 -6.22 -23.31
CA ALA A 13 9.20 -5.07 -24.20
C ALA A 13 9.39 -3.78 -23.40
N GLY A 14 10.31 -2.92 -23.86
CA GLY A 14 10.61 -1.66 -23.19
C GLY A 14 11.34 -1.79 -21.84
N GLY A 15 11.80 -3.00 -21.47
CA GLY A 15 12.53 -3.22 -20.22
C GLY A 15 11.64 -3.47 -19.00
N VAL A 16 10.33 -3.66 -19.19
CA VAL A 16 9.40 -3.95 -18.08
C VAL A 16 9.76 -5.29 -17.43
N ILE A 17 9.93 -5.30 -16.11
CA ILE A 17 10.19 -6.53 -15.34
C ILE A 17 8.86 -7.04 -14.77
N SER A 18 8.52 -8.29 -15.05
CA SER A 18 7.27 -8.94 -14.58
C SER A 18 7.56 -10.19 -13.76
N VAL A 19 6.54 -10.73 -13.10
CA VAL A 19 6.59 -12.01 -12.34
C VAL A 19 7.58 -11.98 -11.16
N MET A 20 7.84 -10.78 -10.61
CA MET A 20 8.60 -10.66 -9.37
C MET A 20 7.74 -11.09 -8.17
N THR A 21 8.34 -11.81 -7.22
CA THR A 21 7.72 -12.08 -5.93
C THR A 21 7.86 -10.85 -5.02
N ILE A 22 6.73 -10.35 -4.51
CA ILE A 22 6.69 -9.22 -3.57
C ILE A 22 7.55 -9.51 -2.33
N GLY A 23 8.31 -8.50 -1.88
CA GLY A 23 9.21 -8.61 -0.73
C GLY A 23 10.48 -9.41 -0.97
N THR A 24 10.64 -10.03 -2.14
CA THR A 24 11.88 -10.74 -2.51
C THR A 24 12.86 -9.78 -3.19
N SER A 25 14.10 -9.76 -2.70
CA SER A 25 15.19 -8.99 -3.32
C SER A 25 15.80 -9.76 -4.48
N TYR A 26 15.94 -9.07 -5.62
CA TYR A 26 16.54 -9.60 -6.83
C TYR A 26 17.77 -8.77 -7.23
N THR A 27 18.72 -9.42 -7.88
CA THR A 27 19.78 -8.79 -8.68
C THR A 27 19.65 -9.24 -10.13
N VAL A 28 20.16 -8.45 -11.07
CA VAL A 28 20.14 -8.77 -12.50
C VAL A 28 21.51 -8.61 -13.14
N THR A 29 21.87 -9.53 -14.03
CA THR A 29 22.99 -9.39 -14.97
C THR A 29 22.47 -9.36 -16.40
N ALA A 30 23.21 -8.69 -17.28
CA ALA A 30 22.92 -8.66 -18.71
C ALA A 30 24.06 -9.34 -19.49
N THR A 31 23.70 -10.17 -20.46
CA THR A 31 24.64 -10.80 -21.39
C THR A 31 24.35 -10.38 -22.83
N ASN A 32 25.38 -9.94 -23.55
CA ASN A 32 25.30 -9.61 -24.97
C ASN A 32 26.54 -10.15 -25.71
N GLY A 33 26.35 -11.01 -26.71
CA GLY A 33 27.45 -11.53 -27.54
C GLY A 33 28.59 -12.23 -26.78
N GLY A 34 28.31 -12.80 -25.60
CA GLY A 34 29.32 -13.45 -24.74
C GLY A 34 29.94 -12.55 -23.66
N CYS A 35 29.67 -11.24 -23.67
CA CYS A 35 30.04 -10.34 -22.58
C CYS A 35 28.92 -10.27 -21.54
N THR A 36 29.24 -10.49 -20.26
CA THR A 36 28.28 -10.39 -19.15
C THR A 36 28.64 -9.22 -18.24
N SER A 37 27.64 -8.43 -17.85
CA SER A 37 27.81 -7.32 -16.91
C SER A 37 28.09 -7.80 -15.48
N LEU A 38 28.55 -6.90 -14.61
CA LEU A 38 28.42 -7.09 -13.16
C LEU A 38 26.94 -7.16 -12.75
N ALA A 39 26.67 -7.75 -11.59
CA ALA A 39 25.33 -7.76 -11.00
C ALA A 39 24.88 -6.34 -10.61
N SER A 40 23.59 -6.06 -10.74
CA SER A 40 22.98 -4.84 -10.22
C SER A 40 23.05 -4.78 -8.69
N LEU A 41 22.75 -3.60 -8.14
CA LEU A 41 22.31 -3.51 -6.74
C LEU A 41 21.03 -4.32 -6.55
N SER A 42 20.79 -4.81 -5.32
CA SER A 42 19.55 -5.48 -4.97
C SER A 42 18.38 -4.51 -5.03
N PHE A 43 17.27 -4.97 -5.59
CA PHE A 43 16.00 -4.25 -5.63
C PHE A 43 14.83 -5.21 -5.39
N SER A 44 13.70 -4.67 -4.92
CA SER A 44 12.49 -5.44 -4.66
C SER A 44 11.26 -4.55 -4.81
N ASN A 45 10.11 -5.17 -5.00
CA ASN A 45 8.83 -4.51 -4.88
C ASN A 45 8.25 -4.77 -3.49
N ALA A 46 7.92 -3.72 -2.77
CA ALA A 46 7.20 -3.83 -1.50
C ALA A 46 5.76 -4.29 -1.74
N ALA A 47 5.13 -4.83 -0.70
CA ALA A 47 3.71 -5.15 -0.76
C ALA A 47 2.89 -3.87 -0.93
N GLN A 48 1.89 -3.94 -1.81
CA GLN A 48 0.89 -2.89 -1.91
C GLN A 48 0.07 -2.86 -0.63
N LEU A 49 -0.11 -1.68 -0.05
CA LEU A 49 -1.00 -1.48 1.09
C LEU A 49 -2.46 -1.68 0.66
N SER A 50 -3.28 -2.25 1.53
CA SER A 50 -4.71 -2.36 1.31
C SER A 50 -5.34 -0.97 1.17
N THR A 51 -6.32 -0.85 0.28
CA THR A 51 -7.12 0.38 0.19
C THR A 51 -8.01 0.48 1.44
N PRO A 52 -7.98 1.60 2.19
CA PRO A 52 -8.88 1.80 3.32
C PRO A 52 -10.34 1.74 2.88
N ALA A 53 -11.21 1.14 3.71
CA ALA A 53 -12.64 1.15 3.47
C ALA A 53 -13.20 2.58 3.56
N VAL A 54 -14.25 2.86 2.79
CA VAL A 54 -14.97 4.14 2.92
C VAL A 54 -15.52 4.27 4.35
N PRO A 55 -15.27 5.38 5.07
CA PRO A 55 -15.79 5.57 6.42
C PRO A 55 -17.32 5.53 6.44
N THR A 56 -17.88 4.77 7.38
CA THR A 56 -19.32 4.68 7.60
C THR A 56 -19.67 5.42 8.89
N ILE A 57 -20.55 6.41 8.82
CA ILE A 57 -20.96 7.21 9.97
C ILE A 57 -22.33 6.73 10.46
N THR A 58 -22.42 6.46 11.76
CA THR A 58 -23.67 6.25 12.48
C THR A 58 -23.86 7.37 13.49
N SER A 59 -25.05 7.96 13.54
CA SER A 59 -25.33 9.09 14.43
C SER A 59 -26.52 8.81 15.33
N VAL A 60 -26.41 9.29 16.58
CA VAL A 60 -27.52 9.33 17.53
C VAL A 60 -27.97 10.78 17.64
N ALA A 61 -29.24 11.05 17.38
CA ALA A 61 -29.80 12.39 17.50
C ALA A 61 -29.79 12.85 18.98
N ALA A 62 -29.60 14.15 19.19
CA ALA A 62 -29.75 14.73 20.52
C ALA A 62 -31.21 14.65 21.01
N SER A 63 -31.40 14.60 22.32
CA SER A 63 -32.70 14.71 22.98
C SER A 63 -32.69 15.83 24.03
N CYS A 64 -33.82 16.15 24.64
CA CYS A 64 -33.90 17.17 25.70
C CYS A 64 -32.99 16.88 26.91
N LEU A 65 -32.55 15.63 27.07
CA LEU A 65 -31.78 15.15 28.23
C LEU A 65 -30.37 14.67 27.86
N SER A 66 -29.99 14.64 26.57
CA SER A 66 -28.68 14.15 26.12
C SER A 66 -28.23 14.79 24.81
N ALA A 67 -26.93 15.06 24.71
CA ALA A 67 -26.29 15.39 23.44
C ALA A 67 -26.40 14.23 22.43
N GLY A 68 -26.35 14.58 21.15
CA GLY A 68 -26.21 13.61 20.06
C GLY A 68 -24.75 13.20 19.87
N SER A 69 -24.52 12.16 19.08
CA SER A 69 -23.18 11.68 18.75
C SER A 69 -23.09 11.23 17.30
N SER A 70 -21.87 11.15 16.79
CA SER A 70 -21.56 10.49 15.53
C SER A 70 -20.37 9.56 15.76
N THR A 71 -20.37 8.41 15.12
CA THR A 71 -19.35 7.39 15.28
C THR A 71 -18.98 6.82 13.92
N ILE A 72 -17.69 6.68 13.66
CA ILE A 72 -17.18 5.92 12.52
C ILE A 72 -17.29 4.44 12.89
N SER A 73 -18.35 3.77 12.42
CA SER A 73 -18.66 2.40 12.84
C SER A 73 -17.64 1.37 12.34
N ASN A 74 -16.91 1.69 11.26
CA ASN A 74 -15.80 0.90 10.73
C ASN A 74 -14.43 1.53 11.06
N TYR A 75 -14.29 2.12 12.25
CA TYR A 75 -13.04 2.72 12.68
C TYR A 75 -11.89 1.69 12.75
N ASP A 76 -10.85 1.95 11.98
CA ASP A 76 -9.53 1.32 12.05
C ASP A 76 -8.50 2.34 12.53
N VAL A 77 -7.71 1.96 13.54
CA VAL A 77 -6.65 2.78 14.15
C VAL A 77 -5.46 3.04 13.23
N SER A 78 -5.29 2.22 12.21
CA SER A 78 -4.22 2.34 11.21
C SER A 78 -4.53 3.41 10.16
N ASN A 79 -5.79 3.87 10.10
CA ASN A 79 -6.24 4.88 9.14
C ASN A 79 -6.15 6.29 9.73
N THR A 80 -5.90 7.25 8.86
CA THR A 80 -6.03 8.68 9.18
C THR A 80 -7.36 9.18 8.65
N TYR A 81 -8.16 9.82 9.50
CA TYR A 81 -9.45 10.39 9.12
C TYR A 81 -9.31 11.91 9.03
N THR A 82 -9.68 12.47 7.89
CA THR A 82 -9.64 13.92 7.64
C THR A 82 -11.03 14.41 7.31
N PHE A 83 -11.49 15.43 8.05
CA PHE A 83 -12.79 16.05 7.82
C PHE A 83 -12.64 17.31 6.98
N THR A 84 -13.58 17.52 6.07
CA THR A 84 -13.70 18.75 5.28
C THR A 84 -15.16 19.22 5.31
N PRO A 85 -15.48 20.39 5.87
CA PRO A 85 -14.58 21.37 6.51
C PRO A 85 -13.86 20.80 7.74
N ALA A 86 -12.69 21.36 8.06
CA ALA A 86 -11.98 21.00 9.27
C ALA A 86 -12.77 21.44 10.52
N GLY A 87 -12.70 20.66 11.60
CA GLY A 87 -13.37 20.97 12.86
C GLY A 87 -13.49 19.75 13.77
N PRO A 88 -14.11 18.64 13.32
CA PRO A 88 -14.17 17.41 14.08
C PRO A 88 -12.79 16.74 14.20
N ILE A 89 -12.58 16.02 15.30
CA ILE A 89 -11.47 15.08 15.49
C ILE A 89 -12.07 13.70 15.77
N VAL A 90 -11.38 12.64 15.35
CA VAL A 90 -11.74 11.27 15.72
C VAL A 90 -10.98 10.88 16.98
N GLY A 91 -11.71 10.52 18.03
CA GLY A 91 -11.21 9.89 19.24
C GLY A 91 -11.11 8.37 19.14
N ALA A 92 -10.61 7.75 20.20
CA ALA A 92 -10.46 6.30 20.26
C ALA A 92 -11.81 5.59 20.08
N GLY A 93 -11.88 4.61 19.18
CA GLY A 93 -13.13 3.90 18.87
C GLY A 93 -14.02 4.61 17.85
N GLY A 94 -13.54 5.67 17.19
CA GLY A 94 -14.26 6.34 16.12
C GLY A 94 -15.24 7.41 16.57
N VAL A 95 -15.16 7.86 17.83
CA VAL A 95 -16.08 8.83 18.47
C VAL A 95 -15.50 10.23 18.62
#